data_AF-A0A176S216-F1
#
_entry.id   AF-A0A176S216-F1
#
_cell.length_a   1.000
_cell.length_b   1.000
_cell.length_c   1.000
_cell.angle_alpha   90.00
_cell.angle_beta   90.00
_cell.angle_gamma   90.00
#
_symmetry.space_group_name_H-M   'P 1'
#
loop_
_entity.id
_entity.type
_entity.pdbx_description
1 polymer ?
#
loop_
_entity_poly.entity_id
_entity_poly.type
_entity_poly.pdbx_seq_one_letter_code
_entity_poly.pdbx_strand_id
1 'polypeptide(L)'
;MVYTKKHPALLIMGIIMLSLGALVDFGLMDGVISYLDISKHIGEITSLSYIFGGIALIVGLWHFFGEHKEGHLDYYLSTIAGATFILFIAMAIRWFVAPLIAVWSQSLGPVMGDKYLHEVL
;
A
#
# COMPACT_ATOMS: atom_id res chain seq x y z
N MET A 1 14.36 -1.12 24.54
CA MET A 1 14.22 -1.52 23.11
C MET A 1 13.37 -0.48 22.36
N VAL A 2 13.50 -0.32 21.04
CA VAL A 2 12.78 0.74 20.27
C VAL A 2 11.24 0.62 20.37
N TYR A 3 10.74 -0.58 20.69
CA TYR A 3 9.31 -0.94 20.58
C TYR A 3 8.51 -0.93 21.89
N THR A 4 9.13 -0.61 23.04
CA THR A 4 8.41 -0.25 24.26
C THR A 4 7.73 1.13 24.18
N LYS A 5 7.98 1.88 23.09
CA LYS A 5 7.32 3.17 22.81
C LYS A 5 6.13 2.95 21.88
N LYS A 6 4.95 3.41 22.33
CA LYS A 6 3.73 3.42 21.52
C LYS A 6 4.00 4.14 20.19
N HIS A 7 3.85 3.44 19.08
CA HIS A 7 4.05 4.01 17.75
C HIS A 7 2.80 3.78 16.89
N PRO A 8 2.09 4.85 16.48
CA PRO A 8 0.81 4.72 15.80
C PRO A 8 0.92 4.35 14.32
N ALA A 9 2.12 4.24 13.73
CA ALA A 9 2.24 4.10 12.28
C ALA A 9 1.57 2.84 11.71
N LEU A 10 1.60 1.71 12.41
CA LEU A 10 0.93 0.50 11.92
C LEU A 10 -0.59 0.70 11.83
N LEU A 11 -1.16 1.36 12.83
CA LEU A 11 -2.58 1.73 12.84
C LEU A 11 -2.90 2.68 11.69
N ILE A 12 -2.09 3.73 11.50
CA ILE A 12 -2.28 4.71 10.44
C ILE A 12 -2.21 4.05 9.06
N MET A 13 -1.22 3.19 8.81
CA MET A 13 -1.11 2.43 7.56
C MET A 13 -2.33 1.54 7.35
N GLY A 14 -2.80 0.85 8.39
CA GLY A 14 -4.02 0.05 8.32
C GLY A 14 -5.24 0.87 7.90
N ILE A 15 -5.44 2.04 8.52
CA ILE A 15 -6.53 2.96 8.15
C ILE A 15 -6.40 3.42 6.70
N ILE A 16 -5.20 3.78 6.24
CA ILE A 16 -4.98 4.22 4.86
C ILE A 16 -5.31 3.09 3.89
N MET A 17 -4.85 1.87 4.16
CA MET A 17 -5.13 0.72 3.30
C MET A 17 -6.62 0.40 3.25
N LEU A 18 -7.30 0.35 4.40
CA LEU A 18 -8.75 0.15 4.43
C LEU A 18 -9.50 1.25 3.68
N SER A 19 -9.08 2.50 3.84
CA SER A 19 -9.67 3.64 3.13
C SER A 19 -9.45 3.50 1.62
N LEU A 20 -8.26 3.09 1.18
CA LEU A 20 -7.97 2.85 -0.23
C LEU A 20 -8.89 1.76 -0.81
N GLY A 21 -9.02 0.63 -0.11
CA GLY A 21 -9.93 -0.44 -0.50
C GLY A 21 -11.37 0.07 -0.64
N ALA A 22 -11.85 0.84 0.34
CA ALA A 22 -13.20 1.40 0.31
C ALA A 22 -13.41 2.42 -0.81
N LEU A 23 -12.44 3.31 -1.07
CA LEU A 23 -12.52 4.29 -2.15
C LEU A 23 -12.61 3.61 -3.52
N VAL A 24 -11.87 2.53 -3.73
CA VAL A 24 -11.91 1.75 -4.96
C VAL A 24 -13.21 0.95 -5.07
N ASP A 25 -13.65 0.32 -3.99
CA ASP A 25 -14.89 -0.48 -3.94
C ASP A 25 -16.16 0.37 -4.17
N PHE A 26 -16.16 1.61 -3.68
CA PHE A 26 -17.25 2.57 -3.92
C PHE A 26 -17.17 3.30 -5.26
N GLY A 27 -16.17 3.02 -6.10
CA GLY A 27 -15.98 3.68 -7.39
C GLY A 27 -15.56 5.15 -7.29
N LEU A 28 -15.15 5.62 -6.11
CA LEU A 28 -14.70 7.00 -5.88
C LEU A 28 -13.35 7.29 -6.55
N MET A 29 -12.65 6.24 -7.01
CA MET A 29 -11.38 6.33 -7.74
C MET A 29 -11.49 5.95 -9.21
N ASP A 30 -12.69 5.76 -9.77
CA ASP A 30 -12.87 5.30 -11.16
C ASP A 30 -12.17 6.19 -12.18
N GLY A 31 -12.17 7.51 -11.97
CA GLY A 31 -11.46 8.46 -12.83
C GLY A 31 -9.93 8.24 -12.80
N VAL A 32 -9.35 7.98 -11.62
CA VAL A 32 -7.91 7.69 -11.48
C VAL A 32 -7.59 6.32 -12.06
N ILE A 33 -8.44 5.33 -11.81
CA ILE A 33 -8.27 3.95 -12.30
C ILE A 33 -8.30 3.91 -13.82
N SER A 34 -9.24 4.64 -14.44
CA SER A 34 -9.33 4.75 -15.89
C SER A 34 -8.17 5.56 -16.48
N TYR A 35 -7.73 6.63 -15.80
CA TYR A 35 -6.59 7.43 -16.26
C TYR A 35 -5.29 6.63 -16.28
N LEU A 36 -5.08 5.78 -15.28
CA LEU A 36 -3.88 4.95 -15.13
C LEU A 36 -3.96 3.61 -15.90
N ASP A 37 -5.08 3.30 -16.54
CA ASP A 37 -5.34 2.01 -17.19
C ASP A 37 -5.13 0.79 -16.26
N ILE A 38 -5.61 0.90 -15.02
CA ILE A 38 -5.45 -0.14 -13.98
C ILE A 38 -6.75 -0.86 -13.63
N SER A 39 -7.79 -0.77 -14.45
CA SER A 39 -9.11 -1.38 -14.18
C SER A 39 -9.03 -2.90 -13.91
N LYS A 40 -8.08 -3.59 -14.54
CA LYS A 40 -7.83 -5.02 -14.31
C LYS A 40 -7.33 -5.35 -12.89
N HIS A 41 -6.77 -4.37 -12.19
CA HIS A 41 -6.22 -4.52 -10.84
C HIS A 41 -7.19 -4.13 -9.73
N ILE A 42 -8.41 -3.67 -10.05
CA ILE A 42 -9.41 -3.25 -9.04
C ILE A 42 -9.62 -4.35 -7.98
N GLY A 43 -9.85 -5.60 -8.41
CA GLY A 43 -10.06 -6.71 -7.48
C GLY A 43 -8.84 -6.98 -6.59
N GLU A 44 -7.63 -6.86 -7.12
CA GLU A 44 -6.39 -7.02 -6.35
C GLU A 44 -6.21 -5.87 -5.35
N ILE A 45 -6.42 -4.62 -5.79
CA ILE A 45 -6.30 -3.42 -4.95
C ILE A 45 -7.28 -3.51 -3.79
N THR A 46 -8.55 -3.80 -4.05
CA THR A 46 -9.59 -3.88 -3.01
C THR A 46 -9.32 -5.02 -2.04
N SER A 47 -9.12 -6.25 -2.53
CA SER A 47 -8.96 -7.42 -1.67
C SER A 47 -7.70 -7.34 -0.79
N LEU A 48 -6.55 -7.01 -1.37
CA LEU A 48 -5.29 -6.94 -0.62
C LEU A 48 -5.27 -5.74 0.34
N SER A 49 -5.89 -4.62 -0.03
CA SER A 49 -6.01 -3.47 0.87
C SER A 49 -6.89 -3.79 2.07
N TYR A 50 -7.98 -4.54 1.91
CA TYR A 50 -8.81 -4.98 3.03
C TYR A 50 -8.11 -6.04 3.90
N ILE A 51 -7.44 -7.02 3.30
CA ILE A 51 -6.75 -8.08 4.05
C ILE A 51 -5.62 -7.48 4.90
N PHE A 52 -4.67 -6.80 4.26
CA PHE A 52 -3.50 -6.28 4.95
C PHE A 52 -3.82 -5.03 5.79
N GLY A 53 -4.76 -4.21 5.34
CA GLY A 53 -5.28 -3.08 6.12
C GLY A 53 -5.99 -3.55 7.39
N GLY A 54 -6.77 -4.63 7.31
CA GLY A 54 -7.44 -5.23 8.47
C GLY A 54 -6.44 -5.80 9.49
N ILE A 55 -5.43 -6.54 9.02
CA ILE A 55 -4.35 -7.06 9.88
C ILE A 55 -3.62 -5.89 10.56
N ALA A 56 -3.22 -4.88 9.79
CA ALA A 56 -2.52 -3.71 10.30
C ALA A 56 -3.37 -2.90 11.30
N LEU A 57 -4.68 -2.78 11.07
CA LEU A 57 -5.61 -2.12 11.98
C LEU A 57 -5.70 -2.87 13.31
N ILE A 58 -5.92 -4.20 13.29
CA ILE A 58 -6.07 -5.01 14.50
C ILE A 58 -4.76 -4.98 15.33
N VAL A 59 -3.63 -5.23 14.67
CA VAL A 59 -2.32 -5.25 15.33
C VAL A 59 -1.92 -3.83 15.78
N GLY A 60 -2.25 -2.80 15.01
CA GLY A 60 -2.05 -1.40 15.37
C GLY A 60 -2.88 -0.96 16.58
N LEU A 61 -4.15 -1.37 16.66
CA LEU A 61 -5.01 -1.12 17.82
C LEU A 61 -4.45 -1.83 19.07
N TRP A 62 -4.01 -3.07 18.91
CA TRP A 62 -3.35 -3.80 19.98
C TRP A 62 -2.11 -3.06 20.49
N HIS A 63 -1.24 -2.59 19.59
CA HIS A 63 -0.04 -1.81 19.96
C HIS A 63 -0.35 -0.48 20.65
N PHE A 64 -1.43 0.19 20.23
CA PHE A 64 -1.79 1.50 20.77
C PHE A 64 -2.41 1.41 22.17
N PHE A 65 -3.26 0.41 22.40
CA PHE A 65 -3.99 0.24 23.67
C PHE A 65 -3.30 -0.71 24.66
N GLY A 66 -2.45 -1.64 24.20
CA GLY A 66 -1.77 -2.60 25.05
C GLY A 66 -0.60 -2.02 25.87
N GLU A 67 -0.41 -2.52 27.09
CA GLU A 67 0.80 -2.32 27.88
C GLU A 67 1.82 -3.40 27.50
N HIS A 68 2.87 -3.03 26.77
CA HIS A 68 3.81 -3.99 26.19
C HIS A 68 4.99 -4.25 27.13
N LYS A 69 4.99 -5.48 27.68
CA LYS A 69 6.11 -6.22 28.28
C LYS A 69 7.32 -6.31 27.33
N GLU A 70 8.54 -5.96 27.75
CA GLU A 70 9.74 -6.42 27.02
C GLU A 70 9.73 -7.97 26.99
N GLY A 71 9.62 -8.57 25.79
CA GLY A 71 9.49 -10.03 25.63
C GLY A 71 9.40 -10.48 24.17
N HIS A 72 9.37 -11.80 23.93
CA HIS A 72 9.40 -12.39 22.59
C HIS A 72 8.24 -11.96 21.68
N LEU A 73 7.06 -11.65 22.24
CA LEU A 73 5.91 -11.19 21.46
C LEU A 73 6.14 -9.83 20.80
N ASP A 74 6.90 -8.93 21.44
CA ASP A 74 7.22 -7.62 20.88
C ASP A 74 8.11 -7.73 19.63
N TYR A 75 9.03 -8.70 19.62
CA TYR A 75 9.89 -8.99 18.48
C TYR A 75 9.11 -9.49 17.24
N TYR A 76 8.16 -10.41 17.44
CA TYR A 76 7.34 -10.92 16.34
C TYR A 76 6.39 -9.86 15.80
N LEU A 77 5.75 -9.07 16.67
CA LEU A 77 4.87 -7.99 16.27
C LEU A 77 5.60 -6.86 15.53
N SER A 78 6.85 -6.57 15.91
CA SER A 78 7.71 -5.65 15.17
C SER A 78 7.97 -6.11 13.73
N THR A 79 8.09 -7.43 13.52
CA THR A 79 8.26 -7.99 12.16
C THR A 79 7.02 -7.76 11.31
N ILE A 80 5.82 -7.86 11.91
CA ILE A 80 4.55 -7.56 11.23
C ILE A 80 4.53 -6.10 10.79
N ALA A 81 4.93 -5.17 11.66
CA ALA A 81 4.97 -3.75 11.31
C ALA A 81 5.91 -3.46 10.12
N GLY A 82 7.09 -4.06 10.10
CA GLY A 82 8.03 -3.96 8.98
C GLY A 82 7.50 -4.59 7.70
N ALA A 83 6.90 -5.77 7.79
CA ALA A 83 6.32 -6.47 6.64
C ALA A 83 5.15 -5.67 6.03
N THR A 84 4.25 -5.14 6.86
CA THR A 84 3.14 -4.28 6.41
C THR A 84 3.67 -3.02 5.72
N PHE A 85 4.73 -2.40 6.24
CA PHE A 85 5.32 -1.23 5.61
C PHE A 85 5.87 -1.53 4.20
N ILE A 86 6.60 -2.63 4.04
CA ILE A 86 7.13 -3.04 2.74
C ILE A 86 5.99 -3.34 1.77
N LEU A 87 4.96 -4.07 2.22
CA LEU A 87 3.77 -4.37 1.41
C LEU A 87 3.04 -3.10 0.99
N PHE A 88 2.86 -2.16 1.90
CA PHE A 88 2.21 -0.88 1.62
C PHE A 88 2.93 -0.11 0.50
N ILE A 89 4.26 -0.01 0.58
CA ILE A 89 5.07 0.64 -0.45
C ILE A 89 5.02 -0.15 -1.77
N ALA A 90 5.13 -1.48 -1.72
CA ALA A 90 5.07 -2.32 -2.91
C ALA A 90 3.73 -2.18 -3.65
N MET A 91 2.61 -2.15 -2.92
CA MET A 91 1.27 -1.92 -3.44
C MET A 91 1.13 -0.54 -4.07
N ALA A 92 1.62 0.50 -3.38
CA ALA A 92 1.60 1.87 -3.91
C ALA A 92 2.39 1.98 -5.22
N ILE A 93 3.58 1.38 -5.29
CA ILE A 93 4.41 1.42 -6.49
C ILE A 93 3.76 0.64 -7.63
N ARG A 94 3.33 -0.60 -7.37
CA ARG A 94 2.80 -1.51 -8.40
C ARG A 94 1.55 -0.96 -9.07
N TRP A 95 0.64 -0.36 -8.32
CA TRP A 95 -0.68 0.01 -8.84
C TRP A 95 -0.85 1.49 -9.13
N PHE A 96 0.00 2.38 -8.61
CA PHE A 96 -0.13 3.82 -8.85
C PHE A 96 1.12 4.41 -9.49
N VAL A 97 2.29 4.22 -8.89
CA VAL A 97 3.51 4.89 -9.36
C VAL A 97 3.97 4.35 -10.71
N ALA A 98 4.05 3.03 -10.89
CA ALA A 98 4.48 2.45 -12.15
C ALA A 98 3.51 2.77 -13.31
N PRO A 99 2.17 2.63 -13.16
CA PRO A 99 1.22 3.06 -14.18
C PRO A 99 1.28 4.56 -14.48
N LEU A 100 1.50 5.41 -13.47
CA LEU A 100 1.65 6.85 -13.68
C LEU A 100 2.88 7.17 -14.54
N ILE A 101 4.02 6.53 -14.25
CA ILE A 101 5.23 6.65 -15.07
C ILE A 101 4.96 6.17 -16.49
N ALA A 102 4.19 5.10 -16.69
CA ALA A 102 3.83 4.63 -18.03
C ALA A 102 3.01 5.66 -18.81
N VAL A 103 1.98 6.26 -18.20
CA VAL A 103 1.16 7.32 -18.82
C VAL A 103 2.01 8.55 -19.18
N TRP A 104 2.89 8.99 -18.28
CA TRP A 104 3.80 10.11 -18.55
C TRP A 104 4.85 9.76 -19.61
N SER A 105 5.31 8.53 -19.63
CA SER A 105 6.24 8.06 -20.64
C SER A 105 5.59 8.04 -22.02
N GLN A 106 4.30 7.75 -22.13
CA GLN A 106 3.58 7.78 -23.40
C GLN A 106 3.41 9.21 -23.93
N SER A 107 3.23 10.19 -23.05
CA SER A 107 3.08 11.61 -23.45
C SER A 107 4.38 12.25 -23.94
N LEU A 108 5.55 11.71 -23.56
CA LEU A 108 6.86 12.16 -24.04
C LEU A 108 7.21 11.66 -25.45
N GLY A 109 6.40 10.75 -26.02
CA GLY A 109 6.68 10.10 -27.29
C GLY A 109 7.72 8.97 -27.16
N PRO A 110 7.91 8.17 -28.21
CA PRO A 110 8.84 7.05 -28.17
C PRO A 110 10.28 7.55 -28.19
N VAL A 111 11.12 6.98 -27.33
CA VAL A 111 12.51 7.44 -27.11
C VAL A 111 13.52 6.54 -27.81
N MET A 112 13.17 5.27 -28.09
CA MET A 112 14.04 4.36 -28.84
C MET A 112 13.23 3.55 -29.86
N GLY A 113 13.09 4.08 -31.07
CA GLY A 113 12.26 3.46 -32.12
C GLY A 113 10.77 3.62 -31.81
N ASP A 114 10.04 2.51 -31.72
CA ASP A 114 8.62 2.46 -31.31
C ASP A 114 8.42 2.27 -29.80
N LYS A 115 9.51 2.22 -29.02
CA LYS A 115 9.45 1.95 -27.57
C LYS A 115 9.41 3.21 -26.73
N TYR A 116 8.58 3.17 -25.70
CA TYR A 116 8.45 4.25 -24.71
C TYR A 116 9.45 4.09 -23.57
N LEU A 117 9.82 5.18 -22.89
CA LEU A 117 10.78 5.17 -21.76
C LEU A 117 10.50 4.09 -20.71
N HIS A 118 9.23 3.84 -20.37
CA HIS A 118 8.83 2.83 -19.39
C HIS A 118 9.02 1.37 -19.83
N GLU A 119 9.37 1.14 -21.10
CA GLU A 119 9.64 -0.20 -21.64
C GLU A 119 11.15 -0.49 -21.77
N VAL A 120 11.99 0.55 -21.62
CA VAL A 120 13.43 0.50 -21.90
C VAL A 120 14.27 0.61 -20.61
N LEU A 121 13.69 1.12 -19.52
CA LEU A 121 14.29 1.27 -18.19
C LEU A 121 13.42 0.59 -17.14
#